data_AF-A0A848G4H4-F1
#
_entry.id   AF-A0A848G4H4-F1
#
_cell.length_a   1.000
_cell.length_b   1.000
_cell.length_c   1.000
_cell.angle_alpha   90.00
_cell.angle_beta   90.00
_cell.angle_gamma   90.00
#
_symmetry.space_group_name_H-M   'P 1'
#
loop_
_entity.id
_entity.type
_entity.pdbx_description
1 polymer ?
#
loop_
_entity_poly.entity_id
_entity_poly.type
_entity_poly.pdbx_seq_one_letter_code
_entity_poly.pdbx_strand_id
1 'polypeptide(L)'
;MFIMSIRWPDKACKRCGTKDHWNIRRCINLGGQKTHLFVCAHCGERTKDFIDKAAAAEALAAGIEILEIPPAYQAKRPKCVVCGAEGAENHHWAPSALFGLEAERWPQSYLCQPCHRRWHAIVTPNISAQPGL
;
A
#
# COMPACT_ATOMS: atom_id res chain seq x y z
N MET A 1 -8.04 11.76 -23.46
CA MET A 1 -6.73 12.27 -23.01
C MET A 1 -5.98 11.10 -22.40
N PHE A 2 -4.92 10.61 -23.06
CA PHE A 2 -4.11 9.50 -22.56
C PHE A 2 -3.02 10.08 -21.66
N ILE A 3 -3.04 9.73 -20.38
CA ILE A 3 -1.99 10.11 -19.43
C ILE A 3 -0.87 9.07 -19.58
N MET A 4 0.26 9.49 -20.16
CA MET A 4 1.33 8.57 -20.58
C MET A 4 1.96 7.77 -19.43
N SER A 5 1.83 8.22 -18.18
CA SER A 5 2.35 7.55 -16.99
C SER A 5 1.43 6.44 -16.45
N ILE A 6 0.15 6.42 -16.84
CA ILE A 6 -0.82 5.48 -16.30
C ILE A 6 -0.91 4.25 -17.20
N ARG A 7 -0.36 3.13 -16.71
CA ARG A 7 -0.58 1.82 -17.32
C ARG A 7 -1.94 1.27 -16.90
N TRP A 8 -2.95 1.51 -17.73
CA TRP A 8 -4.29 0.96 -17.53
C TRP A 8 -4.28 -0.58 -17.62
N PRO A 9 -5.13 -1.29 -16.84
CA PRO A 9 -5.19 -2.73 -16.91
C PRO A 9 -5.74 -3.21 -18.27
N ASP A 10 -4.91 -3.93 -19.02
CA ASP A 10 -5.30 -4.61 -20.26
C ASP A 10 -5.82 -6.02 -19.95
N LYS A 11 -6.97 -6.08 -19.28
CA LYS A 11 -7.65 -7.34 -18.93
C LYS A 11 -9.14 -7.12 -18.68
N ALA A 12 -9.91 -8.19 -18.83
CA ALA A 12 -11.31 -8.20 -18.42
C ALA A 12 -11.45 -8.18 -16.89
N CYS A 13 -12.53 -7.58 -16.41
CA CYS A 13 -12.91 -7.70 -15.00
C CYS A 13 -13.18 -9.17 -14.65
N LYS A 14 -12.44 -9.71 -13.66
CA LYS A 14 -12.62 -11.09 -13.17
C LYS A 14 -14.02 -11.38 -12.61
N ARG A 15 -14.79 -10.35 -12.24
CA ARG A 15 -16.12 -10.51 -11.64
C ARG A 15 -17.24 -10.45 -12.68
N CYS A 16 -17.24 -9.45 -13.56
CA CYS A 16 -18.34 -9.24 -14.52
C CYS A 16 -17.94 -9.39 -16.00
N GLY A 17 -16.68 -9.69 -16.30
CA GLY A 17 -16.21 -9.93 -17.68
C GLY A 17 -16.03 -8.68 -18.55
N THR A 18 -16.48 -7.51 -18.09
CA THR A 18 -16.34 -6.24 -18.82
C THR A 18 -14.87 -5.89 -19.06
N LYS A 19 -14.50 -5.53 -20.30
CA LYS A 19 -13.16 -5.08 -20.70
C LYS A 19 -13.06 -3.56 -20.72
N ASP A 20 -11.87 -3.00 -20.53
CA ASP A 20 -11.54 -1.58 -20.75
C ASP A 20 -12.35 -0.54 -19.95
N HIS A 21 -13.01 -0.96 -18.88
CA HIS A 21 -13.83 -0.10 -18.01
C HIS A 21 -13.25 -0.07 -16.60
N TRP A 22 -12.20 0.75 -16.42
CA TRP A 22 -11.49 0.91 -15.15
C TRP A 22 -11.56 2.35 -14.66
N ASN A 23 -11.82 2.53 -13.38
CA ASN A 23 -11.69 3.79 -12.66
C ASN A 23 -10.51 3.71 -11.71
N ILE A 24 -9.86 4.85 -11.48
CA ILE A 24 -8.88 4.99 -10.41
C ILE A 24 -9.64 5.34 -9.13
N ARG A 25 -9.36 4.62 -8.04
CA ARG A 25 -9.95 4.89 -6.71
C ARG A 25 -8.85 5.00 -5.66
N ARG A 26 -9.16 5.71 -4.58
CA ARG A 26 -8.30 5.85 -3.40
C ARG A 26 -8.83 5.01 -2.26
N CYS A 27 -7.97 4.29 -1.55
CA CYS A 27 -8.32 3.68 -0.26
C CYS A 27 -7.15 3.77 0.72
N ILE A 28 -7.40 3.50 1.99
CA ILE A 28 -6.34 3.35 2.98
C ILE A 28 -5.99 1.87 3.12
N ASN A 29 -4.71 1.53 3.00
CA ASN A 29 -4.23 0.16 3.21
C ASN A 29 -4.23 -0.20 4.71
N LEU A 30 -3.80 -1.43 5.02
CA LEU A 30 -3.77 -1.93 6.41
C LEU A 30 -2.83 -1.09 7.30
N GLY A 31 -1.71 -0.63 6.73
CA GLY A 31 -0.71 0.21 7.40
C GLY A 31 -1.00 1.70 7.49
N GLY A 32 -2.23 2.13 7.20
CA GLY A 32 -2.59 3.56 7.32
C GLY A 32 -2.25 4.43 6.12
N GLN A 33 -1.63 3.89 5.08
CA GLN A 33 -1.18 4.66 3.91
C GLN A 33 -2.29 4.80 2.86
N LYS A 34 -2.34 5.96 2.21
CA LYS A 34 -3.22 6.21 1.06
C LYS A 34 -2.65 5.51 -0.18
N THR A 35 -3.43 4.62 -0.77
CA THR A 35 -3.09 3.89 -1.99
C THR A 35 -4.11 4.16 -3.09
N HIS A 36 -3.67 4.12 -4.35
CA HIS A 36 -4.52 4.27 -5.52
C HIS A 36 -4.51 2.98 -6.34
N LEU A 37 -5.69 2.47 -6.69
CA LEU A 37 -5.85 1.21 -7.41
C LEU A 37 -6.92 1.33 -8.48
N PHE A 38 -6.88 0.42 -9.46
CA PHE A 38 -7.94 0.30 -10.43
C PHE A 38 -9.13 -0.49 -9.86
N VAL A 39 -10.33 -0.01 -10.17
CA VAL A 39 -11.62 -0.61 -9.81
C VAL A 39 -12.49 -0.69 -11.06
N CYS A 40 -13.17 -1.81 -11.26
CA CYS A 40 -14.07 -1.97 -12.40
C CYS A 40 -15.18 -0.91 -12.34
N ALA A 41 -15.31 -0.12 -13.41
CA ALA A 41 -16.31 0.95 -13.47
C ALA A 41 -17.75 0.41 -13.53
N HIS A 42 -17.93 -0.84 -13.94
CA HIS A 42 -19.25 -1.49 -14.04
C HIS A 42 -19.70 -2.13 -12.72
N CYS A 43 -18.87 -2.98 -12.10
CA CYS A 43 -19.28 -3.77 -10.93
C CYS A 43 -18.57 -3.42 -9.62
N GLY A 44 -17.62 -2.47 -9.64
CA GLY A 44 -16.87 -2.06 -8.44
C GLY A 44 -15.81 -3.05 -7.96
N GLU A 45 -15.51 -4.11 -8.73
CA GLU A 45 -14.47 -5.08 -8.35
C GLU A 45 -13.08 -4.43 -8.30
N ARG A 46 -12.36 -4.66 -7.21
CA ARG A 46 -10.99 -4.15 -7.01
C ARG A 46 -9.97 -5.01 -7.74
N THR A 47 -8.95 -4.35 -8.27
CA THR A 47 -7.75 -5.02 -8.78
C THR A 47 -6.65 -5.08 -7.71
N LYS A 48 -5.55 -5.77 -8.04
CA LYS A 48 -4.27 -5.66 -7.32
C LYS A 48 -3.28 -4.76 -8.06
N ASP A 49 -3.76 -4.04 -9.08
CA ASP A 49 -2.95 -3.15 -9.90
C ASP A 49 -3.06 -1.75 -9.30
N PHE A 50 -1.93 -1.25 -8.79
CA PHE A 50 -1.83 0.05 -8.14
C PHE A 50 -1.15 1.05 -9.06
N ILE A 51 -1.48 2.33 -8.86
CA ILE A 51 -0.70 3.43 -9.42
C ILE A 51 0.02 4.16 -8.29
N ASP A 52 1.20 4.69 -8.60
CA ASP A 52 1.94 5.50 -7.65
C ASP A 52 1.28 6.87 -7.42
N LYS A 53 1.84 7.62 -6.48
CA LYS A 53 1.33 8.95 -6.10
C LYS A 53 1.49 9.98 -7.22
N ALA A 54 2.53 9.89 -8.04
CA ALA A 54 2.78 10.84 -9.12
C ALA A 54 1.76 10.65 -10.24
N ALA A 55 1.54 9.40 -10.68
CA ALA A 55 0.52 9.03 -11.65
C ALA A 55 -0.89 9.44 -11.18
N ALA A 56 -1.20 9.27 -9.89
CA ALA A 56 -2.48 9.73 -9.33
C ALA A 56 -2.63 11.26 -9.33
N ALA A 57 -1.55 12.01 -9.12
CA ALA A 57 -1.57 13.47 -9.19
C ALA A 57 -1.76 13.95 -10.64
N GLU A 58 -1.11 13.30 -11.61
CA GLU A 58 -1.33 13.56 -13.04
C GLU A 58 -2.77 13.27 -13.48
N ALA A 59 -3.36 12.17 -13.00
CA ALA A 59 -4.77 11.83 -13.21
C ALA A 59 -5.70 12.97 -12.77
N LEU A 60 -5.51 13.47 -11.55
CA LEU A 60 -6.30 14.58 -11.02
C LEU A 60 -6.10 15.87 -11.83
N ALA A 61 -4.85 16.18 -12.21
CA ALA A 61 -4.53 17.36 -13.03
C ALA A 61 -5.17 17.29 -14.44
N ALA A 62 -5.34 16.08 -14.98
CA ALA A 62 -6.05 15.84 -16.23
C ALA A 62 -7.58 15.74 -16.08
N GLY A 63 -8.12 16.00 -14.89
CA GLY A 63 -9.57 15.99 -14.63
C GLY A 63 -10.17 14.61 -14.38
N ILE A 64 -9.36 13.56 -14.19
CA ILE A 64 -9.87 12.23 -13.79
C ILE A 64 -10.29 12.29 -12.33
N GLU A 65 -11.54 11.96 -12.06
CA GLU A 65 -12.06 11.88 -10.69
C GLU A 65 -11.55 10.64 -9.96
N ILE A 66 -10.87 10.85 -8.82
CA ILE A 66 -10.43 9.78 -7.93
C ILE A 66 -11.25 9.80 -6.63
N LEU A 67 -12.30 8.99 -6.61
CA LEU A 67 -13.14 8.82 -5.42
C LEU A 67 -12.49 7.91 -4.38
N GLU A 68 -12.79 8.20 -3.12
CA GLU A 68 -12.43 7.34 -2.00
C GLU A 68 -13.38 6.16 -1.91
N ILE A 69 -12.82 4.98 -1.65
CA ILE A 69 -13.57 3.75 -1.36
C ILE A 69 -13.11 3.18 -0.02
N PRO A 70 -13.96 2.38 0.67
CA PRO A 70 -13.58 1.73 1.92
C PRO A 70 -12.29 0.92 1.80
N PRO A 71 -11.59 0.57 2.88
CA PRO A 71 -10.55 -0.45 2.82
C PRO A 71 -11.12 -1.81 2.34
N ALA A 72 -10.27 -2.65 1.74
CA ALA A 72 -10.68 -4.00 1.31
C ALA A 72 -10.81 -4.98 2.49
N TYR A 73 -10.24 -4.64 3.64
CA TYR A 73 -10.33 -5.43 4.87
C TYR A 73 -11.49 -4.95 5.74
N GLN A 74 -12.20 -5.89 6.36
CA GLN A 74 -13.26 -5.62 7.36
C GLN A 74 -12.72 -5.57 8.80
N ALA A 75 -11.40 -5.62 9.00
CA ALA A 75 -10.79 -5.83 10.31
C ALA A 75 -10.46 -4.54 11.05
N LYS A 76 -10.53 -4.62 12.39
CA LYS A 76 -9.80 -3.71 13.28
C LYS A 76 -8.35 -3.65 12.83
N ARG A 77 -7.83 -2.44 12.68
CA ARG A 77 -6.45 -2.23 12.25
C ARG A 77 -5.52 -2.75 13.35
N PRO A 78 -4.42 -3.43 13.00
CA PRO A 78 -3.44 -3.84 14.00
C PRO A 78 -2.96 -2.61 14.79
N LYS A 79 -2.79 -2.80 16.10
CA LYS A 79 -2.28 -1.75 16.98
C LYS A 79 -0.78 -1.91 17.14
N CYS A 80 -0.09 -0.77 17.19
CA CYS A 80 1.33 -0.72 17.49
C CYS A 80 1.58 -1.31 18.88
N VAL A 81 2.45 -2.30 19.01
CA VAL A 81 2.79 -2.90 20.31
C VAL A 81 3.53 -1.94 21.24
N VAL A 82 4.07 -0.84 20.71
CA VAL A 82 4.80 0.17 21.47
C VAL A 82 3.89 1.30 21.96
N CYS A 83 3.06 1.87 21.08
CA CYS A 83 2.27 3.07 21.41
C CYS A 83 0.75 2.90 21.31
N GLY A 84 0.27 1.73 20.89
CA GLY A 84 -1.17 1.43 20.76
C GLY A 84 -1.88 2.06 19.56
N ALA A 85 -1.19 2.89 18.74
CA ALA A 85 -1.77 3.50 17.55
C ALA A 85 -2.24 2.45 16.53
N GLU A 86 -3.36 2.72 15.88
CA GLU A 86 -3.91 1.86 14.82
C GLU A 86 -3.17 1.99 13.49
N GLY A 87 -3.30 0.97 12.63
CA GLY A 87 -2.68 0.96 11.31
C GLY A 87 -1.22 0.54 11.36
N ALA A 88 -0.86 -0.31 12.32
CA ALA A 88 0.47 -0.88 12.42
C ALA A 88 0.69 -1.99 11.39
N GLU A 89 1.92 -2.10 10.91
CA GLU A 89 2.36 -3.11 9.94
C GLU A 89 3.23 -4.14 10.65
N ASN A 90 3.19 -5.39 10.18
CA ASN A 90 4.00 -6.45 10.75
C ASN A 90 5.48 -6.13 10.49
N HIS A 91 6.29 -6.18 11.54
CA HIS A 91 7.68 -5.79 11.54
C HIS A 91 8.53 -6.93 12.12
N HIS A 92 9.64 -7.24 11.44
CA HIS A 92 10.64 -8.18 11.90
C HIS A 92 11.64 -7.48 12.83
N TRP A 93 11.74 -7.95 14.07
CA TRP A 93 12.74 -7.44 15.02
C TRP A 93 14.17 -7.82 14.64
N ALA A 94 14.36 -8.87 13.82
CA ALA A 94 15.65 -9.18 13.20
C ALA A 94 15.65 -8.64 11.75
N PRO A 95 16.47 -7.62 11.41
CA PRO A 95 16.52 -7.09 10.05
C PRO A 95 16.99 -8.15 9.07
N SER A 96 16.23 -8.40 8.01
CA SER A 96 16.63 -9.33 6.93
C SER A 96 17.96 -8.95 6.28
N ALA A 97 18.27 -7.65 6.20
CA ALA A 97 19.56 -7.16 5.70
C ALA A 97 20.77 -7.64 6.54
N LEU A 98 20.58 -8.00 7.81
CA LEU A 98 21.64 -8.52 8.70
C LEU A 98 21.54 -10.03 8.91
N PHE A 99 20.31 -10.58 8.97
CA PHE A 99 20.05 -11.97 9.34
C PHE A 99 19.69 -12.86 8.14
N GLY A 100 19.54 -12.30 6.94
CA GLY A 100 19.07 -13.03 5.77
C GLY A 100 17.72 -13.70 6.03
N LEU A 101 17.60 -14.95 5.57
CA LEU A 101 16.38 -15.76 5.78
C LEU A 101 16.15 -16.14 7.25
N GLU A 102 17.18 -16.11 8.10
CA GLU A 102 17.01 -16.43 9.53
C GLU A 102 16.08 -15.43 10.21
N ALA A 103 15.98 -14.20 9.70
CA ALA A 103 15.06 -13.16 10.19
C ALA A 103 13.61 -13.64 10.33
N GLU A 104 13.16 -14.53 9.44
CA GLU A 104 11.78 -15.06 9.46
C GLU A 104 11.49 -15.95 10.68
N ARG A 105 12.53 -16.46 11.35
CA ARG A 105 12.39 -17.30 12.56
C ARG A 105 12.37 -16.49 13.85
N TRP A 106 12.75 -15.22 13.79
CA TRP A 106 12.74 -14.33 14.94
C TRP A 106 11.34 -13.76 15.18
N PRO A 107 11.04 -13.27 16.39
CA PRO A 107 9.76 -12.65 16.68
C PRO A 107 9.46 -11.50 15.70
N GLN A 108 8.18 -11.37 15.37
CA GLN A 108 7.63 -10.28 14.59
C GLN A 108 6.54 -9.60 15.42
N SER A 109 6.28 -8.32 15.18
CA SER A 109 5.25 -7.57 15.90
C SER A 109 4.73 -6.42 15.06
N TYR A 110 3.53 -5.93 15.38
CA TYR A 110 2.96 -4.80 14.66
C TYR A 110 3.54 -3.48 15.17
N LEU A 111 4.18 -2.69 14.29
CA LEU A 111 4.64 -1.34 14.57
C LEU A 111 3.95 -0.32 13.66
N CYS A 112 3.53 0.82 14.24
CA CYS A 112 3.15 1.96 13.41
C CYS A 112 4.40 2.58 12.76
N GLN A 113 4.21 3.22 11.61
CA GLN A 113 5.28 3.84 10.82
C GLN A 113 6.25 4.73 11.65
N PRO A 114 5.78 5.59 12.58
CA PRO A 114 6.68 6.35 13.46
C PRO A 114 7.56 5.48 14.35
N CYS A 115 6.98 4.47 15.02
CA CYS A 115 7.74 3.55 15.88
C CYS A 115 8.69 2.67 15.05
N HIS A 116 8.27 2.24 13.87
CA HIS A 116 9.08 1.47 12.92
C HIS A 116 10.32 2.26 12.48
N ARG A 117 10.15 3.52 12.04
CA ARG A 117 11.27 4.39 11.69
C ARG A 117 12.21 4.66 12.87
N ARG A 118 11.66 4.90 14.06
CA ARG A 118 12.45 5.10 15.28
C ARG A 118 13.29 3.87 15.60
N TRP A 119 12.72 2.67 15.45
CA TRP A 119 13.44 1.43 15.67
C TRP A 119 14.62 1.30 14.71
N HIS A 120 14.42 1.50 13.41
CA HIS A 120 15.50 1.46 12.43
C HIS A 120 16.60 2.50 12.70
N ALA A 121 16.22 3.71 13.12
CA ALA A 121 17.18 4.75 13.49
C ALA A 121 18.07 4.37 14.68
N ILE A 122 17.58 3.54 15.62
CA ILE A 122 18.31 3.12 16.81
C ILE A 122 19.09 1.82 16.56
N VAL A 123 18.43 0.81 15.98
CA VAL A 123 18.94 -0.57 15.90
C VAL A 123 19.70 -0.82 14.61
N THR A 124 19.35 -0.14 13.52
CA THR A 124 20.00 -0.30 12.21
C THR A 124 20.34 1.04 11.56
N PRO A 125 21.08 1.94 12.25
CA PRO A 125 21.31 3.31 11.78
C PRO A 125 22.00 3.35 10.40
N ASN A 126 22.88 2.39 10.10
CA ASN A 126 23.63 2.34 8.84
C ASN A 126 22.86 1.70 7.67
N ILE A 127 21.74 1.01 7.95
CA ILE A 127 20.88 0.38 6.91
C ILE A 127 19.79 1.36 6.48
N SER A 128 19.33 2.19 7.42
CA SER A 128 18.28 3.22 7.24
C SER A 128 18.60 4.28 6.17
N ALA A 129 19.84 4.35 5.70
CA ALA A 129 20.30 5.29 4.67
C ALA A 129 20.05 4.79 3.23
N GLN A 130 19.52 3.58 3.04
CA GLN A 130 19.22 3.03 1.71
C GLN A 130 17.71 3.06 1.44
N PRO A 131 17.22 3.75 0.39
CA PRO A 131 15.82 3.71 0.02
C PRO A 131 15.44 2.32 -0.50
N GLY A 132 14.38 1.72 0.04
CA GLY A 132 13.76 0.51 -0.53
C GLY A 132 13.80 -0.76 0.34
N LEU A 133 14.22 -0.65 1.61
CA LEU A 133 13.96 -1.65 2.65
C LEU A 133 12.81 -1.20 3.56
#